data_AF-A0A1W2FEJ1-F1
#
_entry.id   AF-A0A1W2FEJ1-F1
#
_cell.length_a   1.000
_cell.length_b   1.000
_cell.length_c   1.000
_cell.angle_alpha   90.00
_cell.angle_beta   90.00
_cell.angle_gamma   90.00
#
_symmetry.space_group_name_H-M   'P 1'
#
loop_
_entity.id
_entity.type
_entity.pdbx_description
1 polymer ?
#
loop_
_entity_poly.entity_id
_entity_poly.type
_entity_poly.pdbx_seq_one_letter_code
_entity_poly.pdbx_strand_id
1 'polypeptide(L)'
;MHRISLHLDRADVDRAAAIVGPKGLSKFVRDTMRQQLARLAPTQAETSGDIFEHDGGHEPRLSAAGTEALMQVISKRGFDQVMTSLGYTDHRAFLHMLLGHSELPNAVVTTVAQLVIHRRAGL
;
A
#
# COMPACT_ATOMS: atom_id res chain seq x y z
N MET A 1 9.60 -26.44 0.25
CA MET A 1 8.24 -25.90 -0.01
C MET A 1 7.63 -25.56 1.35
N HIS A 2 7.41 -24.28 1.66
CA HIS A 2 6.91 -23.86 2.97
C HIS A 2 5.39 -23.66 2.89
N ARG A 3 4.63 -24.29 3.79
CA ARG A 3 3.17 -24.10 3.89
C ARG A 3 2.90 -23.05 4.95
N ILE A 4 2.12 -22.03 4.61
CA ILE A 4 1.72 -20.95 5.51
C ILE A 4 0.22 -21.08 5.72
N SER A 5 -0.22 -21.01 6.98
CA SER A 5 -1.64 -20.95 7.34
C SER A 5 -2.03 -19.49 7.49
N LEU A 6 -3.09 -19.08 6.79
CA LEU A 6 -3.65 -17.74 6.86
C LEU A 6 -5.04 -17.85 7.49
N HIS A 7 -5.31 -17.02 8.49
CA HIS A 7 -6.66 -16.83 9.00
C HIS A 7 -7.34 -15.75 8.17
N LEU A 8 -8.24 -16.17 7.29
CA LEU A 8 -9.06 -15.30 6.47
C LEU A 8 -10.50 -15.38 6.95
N ASP A 9 -11.23 -14.28 6.85
CA ASP A 9 -12.66 -14.27 7.14
C ASP A 9 -13.39 -15.16 6.12
N ARG A 10 -14.38 -15.92 6.60
CA ARG A 10 -15.11 -16.87 5.76
C ARG A 10 -15.87 -16.17 4.65
N ALA A 11 -16.42 -14.98 4.93
CA ALA A 11 -17.10 -14.17 3.93
C ALA A 11 -16.18 -13.69 2.79
N ASP A 12 -14.89 -13.46 3.08
CA ASP A 12 -13.90 -13.10 2.06
C ASP A 12 -13.49 -14.32 1.23
N VAL A 13 -13.34 -15.48 1.87
CA VAL A 13 -13.06 -16.76 1.21
C VAL A 13 -14.17 -17.13 0.24
N ASP A 14 -15.43 -17.03 0.67
CA ASP A 14 -16.59 -17.39 -0.17
C ASP A 14 -16.73 -16.43 -1.36
N ARG A 15 -16.50 -15.12 -1.16
CA ARG A 15 -16.47 -14.13 -2.25
C ARG A 15 -15.37 -14.42 -3.26
N ALA A 16 -14.15 -14.68 -2.80
CA ALA A 16 -13.04 -15.01 -3.69
C ALA A 16 -13.30 -16.33 -4.44
N ALA A 17 -13.83 -17.35 -3.75
CA ALA A 17 -14.18 -18.63 -4.36
C ALA A 17 -15.29 -18.50 -5.42
N ALA A 18 -16.23 -17.57 -5.28
CA ALA A 18 -17.23 -17.29 -6.31
C ALA A 18 -16.62 -16.72 -7.60
N ILE A 19 -15.51 -15.99 -7.50
CA ILE A 19 -14.81 -15.37 -8.64
C ILE A 19 -13.88 -16.38 -9.34
N VAL A 20 -13.05 -17.09 -8.56
CA VAL A 20 -11.97 -17.95 -9.12
C VAL A 20 -12.26 -19.44 -9.05
N GLY A 21 -13.40 -19.83 -8.47
CA GLY A 21 -13.76 -21.21 -8.17
C GLY A 21 -13.03 -21.79 -6.95
N PRO A 22 -13.54 -22.90 -6.38
CA PRO A 22 -13.02 -23.49 -5.14
C PRO A 22 -11.57 -23.97 -5.23
N LYS A 23 -11.09 -24.31 -6.43
CA LYS A 23 -9.70 -24.73 -6.67
C LYS A 23 -8.75 -23.55 -6.98
N GLY A 24 -9.29 -22.37 -7.29
CA GLY A 24 -8.53 -21.18 -7.67
C GLY A 24 -8.03 -20.34 -6.49
N LEU A 25 -8.62 -20.52 -5.30
CA LEU A 25 -8.40 -19.65 -4.13
C LEU A 25 -6.91 -19.51 -3.75
N SER A 26 -6.18 -20.62 -3.63
CA SER A 26 -4.77 -20.58 -3.24
C SER A 26 -3.88 -19.90 -4.26
N LYS A 27 -4.22 -19.99 -5.55
CA LYS A 27 -3.49 -19.28 -6.62
C LYS A 27 -3.85 -17.80 -6.57
N PHE A 28 -5.13 -17.48 -6.46
CA PHE A 28 -5.62 -16.11 -6.35
C PHE A 28 -4.98 -15.38 -5.17
N VAL A 29 -5.04 -15.92 -3.96
CA VAL A 29 -4.42 -15.32 -2.77
C VAL A 29 -2.92 -15.12 -2.99
N ARG A 30 -2.22 -16.09 -3.58
CA ARG A 30 -0.78 -15.98 -3.87
C ARG A 30 -0.49 -14.89 -4.90
N ASP A 31 -1.26 -14.81 -5.98
CA ASP A 31 -1.05 -13.83 -7.04
C ASP A 31 -1.41 -12.43 -6.56
N THR A 32 -2.48 -12.28 -5.78
CA THR A 32 -2.83 -11.03 -5.08
C THR A 32 -1.73 -10.64 -4.12
N MET A 33 -1.27 -11.54 -3.24
CA MET A 33 -0.15 -11.26 -2.34
C MET A 33 1.12 -10.89 -3.10
N ARG A 34 1.43 -11.57 -4.21
CA ARG A 34 2.57 -11.23 -5.06
C ARG A 34 2.42 -9.83 -5.65
N GLN A 35 1.25 -9.48 -6.13
CA GLN A 35 0.96 -8.15 -6.67
C GLN A 35 1.08 -7.07 -5.57
N GLN A 36 0.60 -7.35 -4.36
CA GLN A 36 0.75 -6.44 -3.22
C GLN A 36 2.22 -6.30 -2.78
N LEU A 37 2.96 -7.41 -2.72
CA LEU A 37 4.39 -7.40 -2.42
C LEU A 37 5.19 -6.68 -3.50
N ALA A 38 4.83 -6.85 -4.77
CA ALA A 38 5.44 -6.11 -5.87
C ALA A 38 5.19 -4.60 -5.76
N ARG A 39 4.02 -4.17 -5.24
CA ARG A 39 3.78 -2.74 -4.92
C ARG A 39 4.60 -2.23 -3.74
N LEU A 40 4.91 -3.08 -2.76
CA LEU A 40 5.71 -2.73 -1.59
C LEU A 40 7.23 -2.74 -1.86
N ALA A 41 7.68 -3.59 -2.79
CA ALA A 41 9.05 -3.68 -3.26
C ALA A 41 9.11 -3.57 -4.80
N PRO A 42 8.66 -2.43 -5.36
CA PRO A 42 8.62 -2.22 -6.79
C PRO A 42 10.02 -2.18 -7.38
N THR A 43 10.14 -2.59 -8.63
CA THR A 43 11.41 -2.52 -9.36
C THR A 43 11.75 -1.06 -9.68
N GLN A 44 13.03 -0.74 -9.89
CA GLN A 44 13.46 0.62 -10.24
C GLN A 44 12.75 1.20 -11.47
N ALA A 45 12.28 0.35 -12.39
CA ALA A 45 11.51 0.79 -13.55
C ALA A 45 10.10 1.28 -13.16
N GLU A 46 9.46 0.62 -12.20
CA GLU A 46 8.11 0.92 -11.70
C GLU A 46 8.08 2.12 -10.74
N THR A 47 9.25 2.58 -10.28
CA THR A 47 9.39 3.69 -9.33
C THR A 47 9.80 5.01 -10.00
N SER A 48 9.89 5.00 -11.33
CA SER A 48 10.22 6.17 -12.16
C SER A 48 9.05 7.15 -12.37
N GLY A 49 7.89 6.89 -11.77
CA GLY A 49 6.65 7.67 -11.92
C GLY A 49 6.34 8.66 -10.79
N ASP A 50 5.18 9.32 -10.90
CA ASP A 50 4.67 10.26 -9.90
C ASP A 50 4.38 9.59 -8.56
N ILE A 51 4.50 10.34 -7.45
CA ILE A 51 4.22 9.86 -6.08
C ILE A 51 2.73 9.50 -5.88
N PHE A 52 1.86 10.10 -6.69
CA PHE A 52 0.41 9.96 -6.60
C PHE A 52 -0.18 9.49 -7.93
N GLU A 53 -1.11 8.54 -7.86
CA GLU A 53 -1.95 8.10 -8.97
C GLU A 53 -3.32 8.78 -8.89
N HIS A 54 -3.85 9.23 -10.02
CA HIS A 54 -5.15 9.89 -10.13
C HIS A 54 -6.09 9.09 -11.03
N ASP A 55 -7.08 8.42 -10.44
CA ASP A 55 -8.14 7.74 -11.19
C ASP A 55 -9.27 8.73 -11.52
N GLY A 56 -9.05 9.56 -12.55
CA GLY A 56 -10.14 10.17 -13.32
C GLY A 56 -11.14 11.07 -12.57
N GLY A 57 -10.72 11.83 -11.55
CA GLY A 57 -11.54 12.86 -10.88
C GLY A 57 -11.79 12.64 -9.39
N HIS A 58 -11.26 11.56 -8.82
CA HIS A 58 -11.29 11.26 -7.38
C HIS A 58 -10.03 11.76 -6.67
N GLU A 59 -10.07 11.79 -5.33
CA GLU A 59 -8.91 12.10 -4.49
C GLU A 59 -7.74 11.14 -4.83
N PRO A 60 -6.49 11.64 -4.85
CA PRO A 60 -5.35 10.86 -5.30
C PRO A 60 -5.06 9.69 -4.36
N ARG A 61 -4.40 8.66 -4.91
CA ARG A 61 -3.90 7.51 -4.15
C ARG A 61 -2.39 7.44 -4.23
N LEU A 62 -1.76 6.75 -3.29
CA LEU A 62 -0.33 6.46 -3.38
C LEU A 62 -0.06 5.55 -4.59
N SER A 63 0.87 5.98 -5.44
CA SER A 63 1.41 5.12 -6.50
C SER A 63 2.38 4.10 -5.93
N ALA A 64 2.85 3.17 -6.76
CA ALA A 64 3.96 2.28 -6.39
C ALA A 64 5.23 3.08 -6.00
N ALA A 65 5.56 4.14 -6.74
CA ALA A 65 6.70 5.02 -6.44
C ALA A 65 6.51 5.79 -5.12
N GLY A 66 5.30 6.27 -4.85
CA GLY A 66 4.98 6.94 -3.60
C GLY A 66 5.01 6.00 -2.40
N THR A 67 4.52 4.77 -2.58
CA THR A 67 4.54 3.70 -1.57
C THR A 67 5.97 3.37 -1.18
N GLU A 68 6.85 3.15 -2.16
CA GLU A 68 8.27 2.88 -1.91
C GLU A 68 8.94 4.04 -1.16
N ALA A 69 8.68 5.27 -1.60
CA ALA A 69 9.25 6.45 -0.97
C ALA A 69 8.80 6.60 0.49
N LEU A 70 7.52 6.34 0.78
CA LEU A 70 6.99 6.39 2.14
C LEU A 70 7.52 5.22 2.99
N MET A 71 7.67 4.03 2.42
CA MET A 71 8.32 2.88 3.08
C MET A 71 9.77 3.18 3.48
N GLN A 72 10.50 3.95 2.67
CA GLN A 72 11.85 4.38 3.01
C GLN A 72 11.88 5.48 4.08
N VAL A 73 10.83 6.28 4.22
CA VAL A 73 10.66 7.19 5.37
C VAL A 73 10.33 6.37 6.62
N ILE A 74 9.43 5.39 6.51
CA ILE A 74 9.05 4.46 7.58
C ILE A 74 10.27 3.69 8.09
N SER A 75 11.14 3.19 7.22
CA SER A 75 12.35 2.47 7.64
C SER A 75 13.33 3.33 8.44
N LYS A 76 13.31 4.65 8.24
CA LYS A 76 14.15 5.62 8.96
C LYS A 76 13.51 6.15 10.25
N ARG A 77 12.21 6.43 10.22
CA ARG A 77 11.48 7.14 11.28
C ARG A 77 10.62 6.21 12.16
N GLY A 78 10.35 5.00 11.69
CA GLY A 78 9.47 4.04 12.36
C GLY A 78 8.01 4.18 11.91
N PHE A 79 7.31 3.04 11.88
CA PHE A 79 5.95 2.92 11.37
C PHE A 79 4.96 3.82 12.12
N ASP A 80 4.92 3.73 13.45
CA ASP A 80 3.97 4.49 14.27
C ASP A 80 4.23 6.00 14.22
N GLN A 81 5.49 6.42 14.08
CA GLN A 81 5.84 7.84 13.97
C GLN A 81 5.33 8.43 12.65
N VAL A 82 5.51 7.71 11.55
CA VAL A 82 5.00 8.13 10.23
C VAL A 82 3.47 8.11 10.21
N MET A 83 2.84 7.06 10.75
CA MET A 83 1.39 6.95 10.89
C MET A 83 0.80 8.17 11.64
N THR A 84 1.35 8.48 12.81
CA THR A 84 0.91 9.61 13.64
C THR A 84 1.12 10.96 12.93
N SER A 85 2.26 11.12 12.24
CA SER A 85 2.55 12.36 11.49
C SER A 85 1.58 12.63 10.35
N LEU A 86 0.97 11.56 9.81
CA LEU A 86 -0.04 11.62 8.76
C LEU A 86 -1.47 11.72 9.31
N GLY A 87 -1.64 11.81 10.64
CA GLY A 87 -2.94 11.94 11.29
C GLY A 87 -3.73 10.63 11.38
N TYR A 88 -3.11 9.48 11.07
CA TYR A 88 -3.76 8.18 11.23
C TYR A 88 -3.66 7.73 12.68
N THR A 89 -4.79 7.31 13.25
CA THR A 89 -4.89 6.70 14.58
C THR A 89 -5.18 5.20 14.52
N ASP A 90 -5.61 4.69 13.36
CA ASP A 90 -5.87 3.28 13.09
C ASP A 90 -4.81 2.70 12.14
N HIS A 91 -4.08 1.69 12.61
CA HIS A 91 -3.09 0.93 11.84
C HIS A 91 -3.67 0.33 10.56
N ARG A 92 -4.94 -0.12 10.61
CA ARG A 92 -5.58 -0.70 9.44
C ARG A 92 -5.83 0.37 8.38
N ALA A 93 -6.42 1.50 8.75
CA ALA A 93 -6.61 2.63 7.83
C ALA A 93 -5.28 3.11 7.22
N PHE A 94 -4.21 3.16 8.02
CA PHE A 94 -2.89 3.54 7.54
C PHE A 94 -2.30 2.51 6.56
N LEU A 95 -2.48 1.21 6.80
CA LEU A 95 -2.06 0.16 5.86
C LEU A 95 -2.87 0.19 4.57
N HIS A 96 -4.18 0.44 4.65
CA HIS A 96 -5.01 0.60 3.44
C HIS A 96 -4.53 1.78 2.59
N MET A 97 -4.16 2.88 3.22
CA MET A 97 -3.57 4.02 2.54
C MET A 97 -2.21 3.68 1.91
N LEU A 98 -1.31 3.06 2.68
CA LEU A 98 0.03 2.68 2.23
C LEU A 98 -0.01 1.70 1.06
N LEU A 99 -1.04 0.87 0.97
CA LEU A 99 -1.23 -0.10 -0.12
C LEU A 99 -2.01 0.50 -1.32
N GLY A 100 -2.39 1.78 -1.26
CA GLY A 100 -3.15 2.46 -2.32
C GLY A 100 -4.61 1.99 -2.41
N HIS A 101 -5.17 1.45 -1.33
CA HIS A 101 -6.57 1.00 -1.24
C HIS A 101 -7.53 2.10 -0.78
N SER A 102 -7.03 3.21 -0.23
CA SER A 102 -7.85 4.35 0.15
C SER A 102 -7.39 5.59 -0.59
N GLU A 103 -8.36 6.43 -0.91
CA GLU A 103 -8.11 7.81 -1.33
C GLU A 103 -7.48 8.61 -0.21
N LEU A 104 -6.65 9.57 -0.59
CA LEU A 104 -5.93 10.43 0.33
C LEU A 104 -6.64 11.77 0.43
N PRO A 105 -7.09 12.16 1.63
CA PRO A 105 -7.51 13.53 1.87
C PRO A 105 -6.37 14.50 1.51
N ASN A 106 -6.70 15.65 0.93
CA ASN A 106 -5.71 16.65 0.50
C ASN A 106 -4.66 17.02 1.57
N ALA A 107 -5.04 16.98 2.85
CA ALA A 107 -4.13 17.19 3.97
C ALA A 107 -3.05 16.10 4.04
N VAL A 108 -3.43 14.83 3.89
CA VAL A 108 -2.51 13.68 3.89
C VAL A 108 -1.60 13.71 2.67
N VAL A 109 -2.14 14.05 1.49
CA VAL A 109 -1.36 14.23 0.25
C VAL A 109 -0.22 15.23 0.46
N THR A 110 -0.55 16.38 1.05
CA THR A 110 0.43 17.44 1.32
C THR A 110 1.52 16.95 2.27
N THR A 111 1.15 16.26 3.35
CA THR A 111 2.12 15.76 4.34
C THR A 111 2.98 14.62 3.77
N VAL A 112 2.42 13.72 2.96
CA VAL A 112 3.19 12.68 2.25
C VAL A 112 4.19 13.32 1.29
N ALA A 113 3.75 14.32 0.50
CA ALA A 113 4.64 15.05 -0.40
C ALA A 113 5.78 15.71 0.38
N GLN A 114 5.50 16.34 1.52
CA GLN A 114 6.54 16.92 2.38
C GLN A 114 7.51 15.86 2.90
N LEU A 115 7.03 14.74 3.45
CA LEU A 115 7.89 13.67 3.97
C LEU A 115 8.81 13.09 2.88
N VAL A 116 8.27 12.89 1.67
CA VAL A 116 9.02 12.33 0.54
C VAL A 116 9.98 13.34 -0.10
N ILE A 117 9.60 14.61 -0.21
CA ILE A 117 10.46 15.68 -0.74
C ILE A 117 11.63 15.96 0.21
N HIS A 118 11.37 16.05 1.52
CA HIS A 118 12.43 16.26 2.52
C HIS A 118 13.45 15.10 2.52
N ARG A 119 13.02 13.88 2.17
CA ARG A 119 13.94 12.75 1.97
C ARG A 119 14.88 12.95 0.78
N ARG A 120 14.45 13.59 -0.31
CA ARG A 120 15.33 13.92 -1.46
C ARG A 120 16.32 15.05 -1.14
N ALA A 121 16.02 15.89 -0.14
CA ALA A 121 16.84 17.03 0.23
C ALA A 121 17.98 16.73 1.23
N GLY A 122 18.07 15.51 1.77
CA GLY A 122 19.21 15.11 2.60
C GLY A 122 19.28 15.78 3.97
N LEU A 123 18.20 15.70 4.75
CA LEU A 123 18.21 15.86 6.21
C LEU A 123 17.71 14.59 6.89
#